data_AF-A0A4U3ME73-F1
#
_entry.id   AF-A0A4U3ME73-F1
#
_cell.length_a   1.000
_cell.length_b   1.000
_cell.length_c   1.000
_cell.angle_alpha   90.00
_cell.angle_beta   90.00
_cell.angle_gamma   90.00
#
_symmetry.space_group_name_H-M   'P 1'
#
loop_
_entity.id
_entity.type
_entity.pdbx_description
1 polymer ?
#
loop_
_entity_poly.entity_id
_entity_poly.type
_entity_poly.pdbx_seq_one_letter_code
_entity_poly.pdbx_strand_id
1 'polypeptide(L)'
;MPGGETADRDYVRHPGSVAVAAVDDAGRVLLLRQYRHPVQRLLWELPAGIRDVPGEPLVDCAARELAEEAGYRAATWHTLVDLYTSPGMSDERIRVFLARDLERIPDEENTYVRHHEEIDMPVEWVPLDEAVEKALAGMIHNSPAIAGILAAYAASSDDYKGLRAASAPEA
;
A
#
# COMPACT_ATOMS: atom_id res chain seq x y z
N MET A 1 2.95 24.64 22.03
CA MET A 1 3.10 23.36 22.77
C MET A 1 2.10 23.31 23.90
N PRO A 2 1.70 22.11 24.40
CA PRO A 2 0.97 22.01 25.66
C PRO A 2 1.65 22.86 26.74
N GLY A 3 0.88 23.62 27.53
CA GLY A 3 1.43 24.55 28.53
C GLY A 3 1.80 25.94 28.02
N GLY A 4 1.52 26.28 26.75
CA GLY A 4 1.69 27.64 26.22
C GLY A 4 3.11 27.98 25.76
N GLU A 5 4.01 27.01 25.76
CA GLU A 5 5.38 27.18 25.28
C GLU A 5 5.46 27.13 23.75
N THR A 6 6.46 27.80 23.19
CA THR A 6 6.82 27.73 21.76
C THR A 6 8.07 26.86 21.61
N ALA A 7 8.10 26.00 20.60
CA ALA A 7 9.25 25.18 20.28
C ALA A 7 9.40 25.05 18.76
N ASP A 8 10.63 25.13 18.28
CA ASP A 8 10.95 24.92 16.87
C ASP A 8 10.84 23.44 16.49
N ARG A 9 10.32 23.17 15.28
CA ARG A 9 10.15 21.83 14.73
C ARG A 9 10.42 21.85 13.23
N ASP A 10 11.30 20.96 12.81
CA ASP A 10 11.49 20.61 11.41
C ASP A 10 10.76 19.31 11.11
N TYR A 11 10.07 19.26 9.97
CA TYR A 11 9.44 18.05 9.47
C TYR A 11 9.45 18.05 7.94
N VAL A 12 9.35 16.86 7.36
CA VAL A 12 9.18 16.66 5.92
C VAL A 12 7.70 16.81 5.59
N ARG A 13 7.39 17.76 4.71
CA ARG A 13 6.07 17.87 4.10
C ARG A 13 5.97 16.89 2.94
N HIS A 14 4.96 16.03 2.98
CA HIS A 14 4.74 14.96 2.03
C HIS A 14 3.31 15.05 1.45
N PRO A 15 3.09 14.77 0.16
CA PRO A 15 1.74 14.77 -0.43
C PRO A 15 0.82 13.68 0.17
N GLY A 16 1.41 12.71 0.88
CA GLY A 16 0.75 11.48 1.29
C GLY A 16 0.79 10.42 0.18
N SER A 17 0.42 9.20 0.54
CA SER A 17 0.51 8.04 -0.35
C SER A 17 -0.71 7.13 -0.19
N VAL A 18 -0.87 6.21 -1.13
CA VAL A 18 -1.81 5.09 -1.05
C VAL A 18 -1.03 3.80 -1.22
N ALA A 19 -1.58 2.70 -0.71
CA ALA A 19 -1.05 1.36 -0.94
C ALA A 19 -2.19 0.35 -1.12
N VAL A 20 -1.93 -0.78 -1.75
CA VAL A 20 -2.95 -1.77 -2.10
C VAL A 20 -2.59 -3.15 -1.60
N ALA A 21 -3.34 -3.65 -0.61
CA ALA A 21 -3.38 -5.07 -0.28
C ALA A 21 -4.31 -5.77 -1.28
N ALA A 22 -3.76 -6.18 -2.42
CA ALA A 22 -4.49 -6.98 -3.41
C ALA A 22 -4.46 -8.45 -2.99
N VAL A 23 -5.63 -9.02 -2.67
CA VAL A 23 -5.75 -10.41 -2.22
C VAL A 23 -6.64 -11.18 -3.19
N ASP A 24 -6.15 -12.31 -3.70
CA ASP A 24 -6.88 -13.15 -4.65
C ASP A 24 -7.83 -14.16 -3.98
N ASP A 25 -8.55 -14.93 -4.80
CA ASP A 25 -9.50 -15.94 -4.34
C ASP A 25 -8.81 -17.17 -3.71
N ALA A 26 -7.51 -17.33 -3.92
CA ALA A 26 -6.69 -18.34 -3.26
C ALA A 26 -6.14 -17.87 -1.91
N GLY A 27 -6.49 -16.66 -1.45
CA GLY A 27 -6.02 -16.12 -0.18
C GLY A 27 -4.55 -15.70 -0.20
N ARG A 28 -4.01 -15.35 -1.38
CA ARG A 28 -2.65 -14.85 -1.54
C ARG A 28 -2.67 -13.33 -1.68
N VAL A 29 -1.68 -12.67 -1.08
CA VAL A 29 -1.44 -11.23 -1.24
C VAL A 29 -0.38 -10.99 -2.32
N LEU A 30 -0.61 -9.98 -3.16
CA LEU A 30 0.37 -9.53 -4.14
C LEU A 30 1.39 -8.60 -3.47
N LEU A 31 2.67 -8.95 -3.61
CA LEU A 31 3.79 -8.15 -3.11
C LEU A 31 4.77 -7.82 -4.24
N LEU A 32 5.51 -6.74 -4.05
CA LEU A 32 6.57 -6.26 -4.91
C LEU A 32 7.92 -6.39 -4.22
N ARG A 33 9.01 -6.49 -5.00
CA ARG A 33 10.39 -6.37 -4.51
C ARG A 33 11.05 -5.10 -5.04
N GLN A 34 10.95 -4.01 -4.28
CA GLN A 34 11.46 -2.70 -4.70
C GLN A 34 12.79 -2.36 -4.01
N TYR A 35 13.74 -1.82 -4.77
CA TYR A 35 14.97 -1.29 -4.19
C TYR A 35 14.66 0.06 -3.56
N ARG A 36 15.06 0.25 -2.29
CA ARG A 36 14.95 1.53 -1.61
C ARG A 36 16.33 2.06 -1.28
N HIS A 37 16.75 3.12 -1.98
CA HIS A 37 18.08 3.71 -1.80
C HIS A 37 18.42 4.10 -0.34
N PRO A 38 17.53 4.72 0.45
CA PRO A 38 17.87 5.15 1.82
C PRO A 38 18.33 4.03 2.76
N VAL A 39 17.83 2.80 2.54
CA VAL A 39 18.20 1.61 3.32
C VAL A 39 19.10 0.65 2.54
N GLN A 40 19.35 0.91 1.26
CA GLN A 40 20.18 0.10 0.36
C GLN A 40 19.79 -1.39 0.35
N ARG A 41 18.47 -1.64 0.25
CA ARG A 41 17.90 -2.99 0.27
C ARG A 41 16.76 -3.10 -0.73
N LEU A 42 16.57 -4.31 -1.25
CA LEU A 42 15.31 -4.74 -1.86
C LEU A 42 14.34 -5.08 -0.74
N LEU A 43 13.24 -4.33 -0.64
CA LEU A 43 12.18 -4.53 0.36
C LEU A 43 10.98 -5.24 -0.27
N TRP A 44 10.27 -5.99 0.56
CA TRP A 44 8.93 -6.47 0.24
C TRP A 44 7.94 -5.33 0.48
N GLU A 45 7.20 -4.92 -0.55
CA GLU A 45 6.26 -3.81 -0.48
C GLU A 45 4.89 -4.20 -1.09
N LEU A 46 3.86 -3.43 -0.76
CA LEU A 46 2.60 -3.46 -1.51
C LEU A 46 2.72 -2.51 -2.70
N PRO A 47 1.94 -2.72 -3.79
CA PRO A 47 1.73 -1.67 -4.77
C PRO A 47 1.32 -0.37 -4.08
N ALA A 48 1.98 0.73 -4.40
CA ALA A 48 1.84 1.98 -3.69
C ALA A 48 2.32 3.16 -4.52
N GLY A 49 1.68 4.31 -4.32
CA GLY A 49 2.07 5.54 -5.01
C GLY A 49 1.74 6.80 -4.24
N ILE A 50 2.37 7.88 -4.68
CA ILE A 50 2.21 9.21 -4.10
C ILE A 50 0.93 9.88 -4.62
N ARG A 51 0.34 10.74 -3.80
CA ARG A 51 -0.87 11.51 -4.15
C ARG A 51 -0.50 12.79 -4.91
N ASP A 52 0.08 12.63 -6.09
CA ASP A 52 0.61 13.74 -6.90
C ASP A 52 -0.38 14.34 -7.90
N VAL A 53 -1.53 13.69 -8.13
CA VAL A 53 -2.61 14.19 -8.97
C VAL A 53 -3.62 15.03 -8.15
N PRO A 54 -3.75 16.35 -8.40
CA PRO A 54 -4.63 17.21 -7.62
C PRO A 54 -6.11 16.80 -7.72
N GLY A 55 -6.73 16.52 -6.58
CA GLY A 55 -8.16 16.20 -6.49
C GLY A 55 -8.52 14.77 -6.91
N GLU A 56 -7.54 13.93 -7.22
CA GLU A 56 -7.77 12.50 -7.50
C GLU A 56 -8.32 11.80 -6.24
N PRO A 57 -9.44 11.07 -6.35
CA PRO A 57 -9.89 10.21 -5.26
C PRO A 57 -8.84 9.17 -4.89
N LEU A 58 -8.63 8.95 -3.60
CA LEU A 58 -7.56 8.06 -3.13
C LEU A 58 -7.66 6.63 -3.66
N VAL A 59 -8.88 6.12 -3.87
CA VAL A 59 -9.08 4.79 -4.45
C VAL A 59 -8.70 4.76 -5.93
N ASP A 60 -8.88 5.86 -6.67
CA ASP A 60 -8.52 5.95 -8.09
C ASP A 60 -6.99 5.99 -8.22
N CYS A 61 -6.32 6.74 -7.35
CA CYS A 61 -4.87 6.72 -7.18
C CYS A 61 -4.38 5.27 -6.93
N ALA A 62 -5.00 4.57 -5.97
CA ALA A 62 -4.60 3.20 -5.64
C ALA A 62 -4.85 2.20 -6.78
N ALA A 63 -5.96 2.36 -7.52
CA ALA A 63 -6.28 1.54 -8.68
C ALA A 63 -5.30 1.76 -9.84
N ARG A 64 -4.88 3.02 -10.06
CA ARG A 64 -3.84 3.37 -11.03
C ARG A 64 -2.51 2.70 -10.68
N GLU A 65 -2.05 2.82 -9.45
CA GLU A 65 -0.79 2.21 -9.00
C GLU A 65 -0.82 0.68 -9.07
N LEU A 66 -1.95 0.04 -8.71
CA LEU A 66 -2.10 -1.41 -8.88
C LEU A 66 -1.98 -1.83 -10.37
N ALA A 67 -2.52 -1.03 -11.28
CA ALA A 67 -2.43 -1.29 -12.71
C ALA A 67 -0.99 -1.09 -13.23
N GLU A 68 -0.36 0.02 -12.88
CA GLU A 68 0.98 0.41 -13.35
C GLU A 68 2.08 -0.51 -12.77
N GLU A 69 2.07 -0.74 -11.46
CA GLU A 69 3.13 -1.48 -10.77
C GLU A 69 2.94 -2.98 -10.81
N ALA A 70 1.69 -3.47 -10.82
CA ALA A 70 1.40 -4.91 -10.72
C ALA A 70 0.69 -5.50 -11.94
N GLY A 71 0.10 -4.68 -12.82
CA GLY A 71 -0.64 -5.13 -13.99
C GLY A 71 -2.00 -5.74 -13.65
N TYR A 72 -2.63 -5.33 -12.55
CA TYR A 72 -3.95 -5.85 -12.14
C TYR A 72 -4.98 -4.74 -12.01
N ARG A 73 -6.24 -5.10 -12.27
CA ARG A 73 -7.42 -4.31 -11.92
C ARG A 73 -8.28 -5.09 -10.94
N ALA A 74 -9.04 -4.40 -10.11
CA ALA A 74 -9.89 -5.00 -9.08
C ALA A 74 -11.30 -4.46 -9.18
N ALA A 75 -12.31 -5.31 -9.01
CA ALA A 75 -13.72 -4.88 -9.04
C ALA A 75 -14.21 -4.42 -7.65
N THR A 76 -13.61 -4.93 -6.57
CA THR A 76 -14.04 -4.64 -5.20
C THR A 76 -12.94 -3.95 -4.41
N TRP A 77 -13.28 -2.81 -3.80
CA TRP A 77 -12.37 -1.95 -3.06
C TRP A 77 -12.92 -1.57 -1.69
N HIS A 78 -12.08 -1.69 -0.67
CA HIS A 78 -12.40 -1.24 0.69
C HIS A 78 -11.24 -0.46 1.29
N THR A 79 -11.54 0.49 2.18
CA THR A 79 -10.48 1.10 3.00
C THR A 79 -10.08 0.11 4.08
N LEU A 80 -8.81 -0.31 4.08
CA LEU A 80 -8.29 -1.33 4.99
C LEU A 80 -7.73 -0.71 6.27
N VAL A 81 -6.70 0.12 6.16
CA VAL A 81 -6.04 0.74 7.32
C VAL A 81 -5.40 2.08 6.92
N ASP A 82 -5.38 3.03 7.85
CA ASP A 82 -4.71 4.34 7.70
C ASP A 82 -3.51 4.38 8.66
N LEU A 83 -2.37 4.91 8.21
CA LEU A 83 -1.15 5.01 9.02
C LEU A 83 -0.37 6.30 8.76
N TYR A 84 0.28 6.80 9.80
CA TYR A 84 1.37 7.78 9.69
C TYR A 84 2.70 7.03 9.74
N THR A 85 3.59 7.31 8.79
CA THR A 85 4.84 6.55 8.66
C THR A 85 5.87 6.94 9.70
N SER A 86 6.01 8.24 9.97
CA SER A 86 6.94 8.78 10.97
C SER A 86 6.41 10.09 11.58
N PRO A 87 5.43 10.04 12.51
CA PRO A 87 4.72 11.23 13.01
C PRO A 87 5.60 12.28 13.72
N GLY A 88 6.83 11.92 14.10
CA GLY A 88 7.79 12.85 14.67
C GLY A 88 8.62 13.62 13.64
N MET A 89 8.56 13.23 12.35
CA MET A 89 9.47 13.70 11.31
C MET A 89 8.79 14.02 9.98
N SER A 90 7.60 13.48 9.70
CA SER A 90 6.87 13.64 8.45
C SER A 90 5.37 13.75 8.70
N ASP A 91 4.68 14.55 7.88
CA ASP A 91 3.22 14.58 7.83
C ASP A 91 2.64 13.52 6.87
N GLU A 92 3.48 12.66 6.30
CA GLU A 92 3.06 11.59 5.41
C GLU A 92 2.00 10.70 6.08
N ARG A 93 0.82 10.69 5.47
CA ARG A 93 -0.23 9.72 5.72
C ARG A 93 -0.33 8.76 4.54
N ILE A 94 -0.45 7.49 4.86
CA ILE A 94 -0.71 6.42 3.90
C ILE A 94 -2.08 5.82 4.19
N ARG A 95 -2.87 5.63 3.15
CA ARG A 95 -4.09 4.83 3.19
C ARG A 95 -3.85 3.53 2.45
N VAL A 96 -4.02 2.41 3.14
CA VAL A 96 -4.00 1.09 2.53
C VAL A 96 -5.42 0.69 2.16
N PHE A 97 -5.63 0.29 0.91
CA PHE A 97 -6.87 -0.29 0.42
C PHE A 97 -6.77 -1.81 0.35
N LEU A 98 -7.88 -2.50 0.58
CA LEU A 98 -8.06 -3.88 0.16
C LEU A 98 -8.64 -3.89 -1.25
N ALA A 99 -8.00 -4.63 -2.16
CA ALA A 99 -8.49 -4.90 -3.50
C ALA A 99 -8.80 -6.39 -3.66
N ARG A 100 -10.01 -6.70 -4.14
CA ARG A 100 -10.54 -8.05 -4.36
C ARG A 100 -11.15 -8.16 -5.76
N ASP A 101 -11.45 -9.38 -6.19
CA ASP A 101 -11.98 -9.69 -7.53
C ASP A 101 -11.01 -9.19 -8.61
N LEU A 102 -9.81 -9.76 -8.58
CA LEU A 102 -8.65 -9.29 -9.34
C LEU A 102 -8.62 -9.90 -10.72
N GLU A 103 -8.33 -9.06 -11.71
CA GLU A 103 -8.16 -9.45 -13.10
C GLU A 103 -6.81 -8.93 -13.61
N ARG A 104 -6.07 -9.80 -14.30
CA ARG A 104 -4.82 -9.42 -14.94
C ARG A 104 -5.14 -8.54 -16.16
N ILE A 105 -4.49 -7.39 -16.25
CA ILE A 105 -4.57 -6.52 -17.42
C ILE A 105 -3.74 -7.17 -18.55
N PRO A 106 -4.31 -7.37 -19.76
CA PRO A 106 -3.55 -7.87 -20.90
C PRO A 106 -2.34 -6.99 -21.21
N ASP A 107 -1.22 -7.59 -21.62
CA ASP A 107 0.02 -6.85 -21.86
C ASP A 107 -0.14 -5.82 -22.98
N GLU A 108 -1.05 -6.04 -23.94
CA GLU A 108 -1.37 -5.08 -25.02
C GLU A 108 -2.10 -3.82 -24.52
N GLU A 109 -2.77 -3.91 -23.37
CA GLU A 109 -3.49 -2.79 -22.74
C GLU A 109 -2.64 -2.07 -21.68
N ASN A 110 -1.61 -2.75 -21.15
CA ASN A 110 -0.69 -2.17 -20.19
C ASN A 110 0.40 -1.34 -20.90
N THR A 111 0.10 -0.06 -21.10
CA THR A 111 0.98 0.89 -21.78
C THR A 111 1.99 1.58 -20.85
N TYR A 112 1.97 1.26 -19.55
CA TYR A 112 2.86 1.89 -18.58
C TYR A 112 4.29 1.39 -18.74
N VAL A 113 5.22 2.33 -18.91
CA VAL A 113 6.65 2.04 -18.98
C VAL A 113 7.24 2.29 -17.61
N ARG A 114 7.66 1.22 -16.93
CA ARG A 114 8.30 1.32 -15.61
C ARG A 114 9.63 2.09 -15.70
N HIS A 115 9.88 2.96 -14.74
CA HIS A 115 11.07 3.82 -14.72
C HIS A 115 11.92 3.61 -13.44
N HIS A 116 13.22 3.89 -13.53
CA HIS A 116 14.14 3.86 -12.39
C HIS A 116 14.12 2.55 -11.56
N GLU A 117 13.73 2.64 -10.28
CA GLU A 117 13.72 1.52 -9.32
C GLU A 117 12.65 0.46 -9.65
N GLU A 118 11.78 0.72 -10.63
CA GLU A 118 10.66 -0.17 -11.01
C GLU A 118 10.97 -1.07 -12.21
N ILE A 119 12.06 -0.82 -12.96
CA ILE A 119 12.37 -1.50 -14.24
C ILE A 119 12.42 -3.03 -14.10
N ASP A 120 12.96 -3.52 -12.97
CA ASP A 120 13.09 -4.95 -12.69
C ASP A 120 12.25 -5.39 -11.48
N MET A 121 11.24 -4.61 -11.08
CA MET A 121 10.45 -4.87 -9.87
C MET A 121 9.64 -6.17 -10.00
N PRO A 122 10.06 -7.27 -9.33
CA PRO A 122 9.33 -8.53 -9.31
C PRO A 122 7.97 -8.37 -8.63
N VAL A 123 6.97 -9.02 -9.21
CA VAL A 123 5.61 -9.15 -8.66
C VAL A 123 5.43 -10.60 -8.22
N GLU A 124 5.09 -10.82 -6.95
CA GLU A 124 4.98 -12.15 -6.37
C GLU A 124 3.68 -12.33 -5.60
N TRP A 125 3.06 -13.49 -5.76
CA TRP A 125 1.89 -13.91 -4.99
C TRP A 125 2.33 -14.74 -3.79
N VAL A 126 2.05 -14.26 -2.58
CA VAL A 126 2.44 -14.93 -1.34
C VAL A 126 1.18 -15.31 -0.56
N PRO A 127 1.01 -16.56 -0.11
CA PRO A 127 -0.06 -16.92 0.82
C PRO A 127 -0.14 -15.93 1.98
N LEU A 128 -1.34 -15.46 2.33
CA LEU A 128 -1.48 -14.38 3.31
C LEU A 128 -0.97 -14.77 4.70
N ASP A 129 -1.13 -16.03 5.09
CA ASP A 129 -0.55 -16.61 6.30
C ASP A 129 0.99 -16.61 6.26
N GLU A 130 1.59 -17.03 5.15
CA GLU A 130 3.04 -16.96 4.95
C GLU A 130 3.55 -15.50 5.00
N ALA A 131 2.82 -14.56 4.40
CA ALA A 131 3.16 -13.13 4.45
C ALA A 131 3.15 -12.59 5.89
N VAL A 132 2.18 -13.02 6.72
CA VAL A 132 2.14 -12.73 8.15
C VAL A 132 3.36 -13.32 8.86
N GLU A 133 3.69 -14.58 8.61
CA GLU A 133 4.88 -15.21 9.19
C GLU A 133 6.16 -14.46 8.83
N LYS A 134 6.33 -14.06 7.56
CA LYS A 134 7.48 -13.26 7.11
C LYS A 134 7.53 -11.89 7.78
N ALA A 135 6.40 -11.23 7.98
CA ALA A 135 6.34 -9.95 8.68
C ALA A 135 6.76 -10.11 10.15
N LEU A 136 6.21 -11.09 10.86
CA LEU A 136 6.53 -11.36 12.27
C LEU A 136 7.97 -11.88 12.46
N ALA A 137 8.53 -12.56 11.47
CA ALA A 137 9.92 -13.02 11.46
C ALA A 137 10.93 -11.90 11.11
N GLY A 138 10.48 -10.68 10.82
CA GLY A 138 11.35 -9.57 10.45
C GLY A 138 11.94 -9.67 9.04
N MET A 139 11.26 -10.35 8.11
CA MET A 139 11.65 -10.41 6.70
C MET A 139 11.00 -9.30 5.86
N ILE A 140 9.83 -8.82 6.28
CA ILE A 140 9.13 -7.67 5.70
C ILE A 140 9.31 -6.48 6.65
N HIS A 141 9.75 -5.34 6.10
CA HIS A 141 10.14 -4.16 6.88
C HIS A 141 9.35 -2.90 6.52
N ASN A 142 8.78 -2.85 5.31
CA ASN A 142 8.00 -1.72 4.83
C ASN A 142 6.71 -1.59 5.65
N SER A 143 6.46 -0.42 6.23
CA SER A 143 5.37 -0.23 7.20
C SER A 143 3.97 -0.35 6.59
N PRO A 144 3.66 0.20 5.39
CA PRO A 144 2.42 -0.11 4.68
C PRO A 144 2.24 -1.61 4.42
N ALA A 145 3.29 -2.31 4.02
CA ALA A 145 3.22 -3.75 3.78
C ALA A 145 2.89 -4.52 5.04
N ILE A 146 3.60 -4.29 6.15
CA ILE A 146 3.31 -4.93 7.43
C ILE A 146 1.86 -4.61 7.86
N ALA A 147 1.46 -3.34 7.84
CA ALA A 147 0.13 -2.92 8.28
C ALA A 147 -0.97 -3.53 7.40
N GLY A 148 -0.80 -3.49 6.07
CA GLY A 148 -1.75 -4.05 5.11
C GLY A 148 -1.88 -5.56 5.21
N ILE A 149 -0.77 -6.29 5.33
CA ILE A 149 -0.77 -7.75 5.49
C ILE A 149 -1.49 -8.15 6.77
N LEU A 150 -1.11 -7.57 7.91
CA LEU A 150 -1.72 -7.92 9.21
C LEU A 150 -3.19 -7.51 9.26
N ALA A 151 -3.56 -6.36 8.69
CA ALA A 151 -4.95 -5.92 8.63
C ALA A 151 -5.80 -6.80 7.70
N ALA A 152 -5.28 -7.17 6.52
CA ALA A 152 -5.96 -8.08 5.61
C ALA A 152 -6.15 -9.46 6.23
N TYR A 153 -5.15 -9.97 6.96
CA TYR A 153 -5.26 -11.22 7.68
C TYR A 153 -6.30 -11.16 8.80
N ALA A 154 -6.33 -10.07 9.58
CA ALA A 154 -7.34 -9.91 10.62
C ALA A 154 -8.76 -9.83 10.04
N ALA A 155 -8.93 -9.05 8.96
CA ALA A 155 -10.22 -8.87 8.29
C ALA A 155 -10.70 -10.11 7.52
N SER A 156 -9.80 -11.02 7.11
CA SER A 156 -10.22 -12.25 6.43
C SER A 156 -11.06 -13.18 7.34
N SER A 157 -10.93 -13.03 8.66
CA SER A 157 -11.69 -13.83 9.64
C SER A 157 -13.21 -13.62 9.58
N ASP A 158 -13.67 -12.46 9.09
CA ASP A 158 -15.08 -12.14 8.90
C ASP A 158 -15.47 -11.95 7.43
N ASP A 159 -14.62 -12.42 6.51
CA ASP A 159 -14.77 -12.25 5.06
C ASP A 159 -14.85 -10.77 4.67
N TYR A 160 -14.03 -9.94 5.31
CA TYR A 160 -13.85 -8.50 5.05
C TYR A 160 -15.09 -7.63 5.26
N LYS A 161 -16.13 -8.14 5.92
CA LYS A 161 -17.44 -7.48 6.04
C LYS A 161 -17.42 -6.21 6.90
N GLY A 162 -16.49 -6.14 7.86
CA GLY A 162 -16.34 -4.98 8.75
C GLY A 162 -15.62 -3.78 8.15
N LEU A 163 -15.11 -3.88 6.91
CA LEU A 163 -14.29 -2.83 6.33
C LEU A 163 -15.09 -1.61 5.89
N ARG A 164 -14.45 -0.45 5.99
CA ARG A 164 -15.02 0.83 5.54
C ARG A 164 -15.09 0.86 4.01
N ALA A 165 -16.06 1.60 3.48
CA ALA A 165 -16.15 1.87 2.04
C ALA A 165 -14.84 2.49 1.52
N ALA A 166 -14.50 2.26 0.25
CA ALA A 166 -13.33 2.89 -0.37
C ALA A 166 -13.41 4.43 -0.38
N SER A 167 -14.61 4.99 -0.40
CA SER A 167 -14.87 6.43 -0.32
C SER A 167 -14.93 6.99 1.11
N ALA A 168 -14.65 6.18 2.14
CA ALA A 168 -14.70 6.64 3.52
C ALA A 168 -13.77 7.85 3.71
N PRO A 169 -14.16 8.88 4.48
CA PRO A 169 -13.28 10.00 4.73
C PRO A 169 -12.03 9.54 5.47
N GLU A 170 -10.94 10.27 5.28
CA GLU A 170 -9.78 10.11 6.14
C GLU A 170 -10.05 10.80 7.49
N ALA A 171 -9.74 10.10 8.58
CA ALA A 171 -9.92 10.60 9.95
C ALA A 171 -8.89 11.68 10.30
#